data_AF-A0A0L1KUD8-F1
#
_entry.id   AF-A0A0L1KUD8-F1
#
_cell.length_a   1.000
_cell.length_b   1.000
_cell.length_c   1.000
_cell.angle_alpha   90.00
_cell.angle_beta   90.00
_cell.angle_gamma   90.00
#
_symmetry.space_group_name_H-M   'P 1'
#
loop_
_entity.id
_entity.type
_entity.pdbx_description
1 polymer ?
#
loop_
_entity_poly.entity_id
_entity_poly.type
_entity_poly.pdbx_seq_one_letter_code
_entity_poly.pdbx_strand_id
1 'polypeptide(L)'
;MDLRGSVDLQWLPAAVGTVCLTRSPFAGTVDVTHLPASLTLLLLFENEFTGTIDLSDLPSRMENLYLNTDKFRGSLELRKLPASLHELLVHANKFTGSVCLAELPAGLDWLNLASNHFSGSLDLRNLPANLRRLHLQRNHFSGALDVSRLPRGLMELCLSENRFAASIDLEGLPESIKQGIVECQSRGLDVYPFKTNKRRMYQEP
;
A
#
# COMPACT_ATOMS: atom_id res chain seq x y z
N MET A 1 -6.78 -17.71 27.01
CA MET A 1 -7.80 -16.80 26.44
C MET A 1 -7.71 -16.95 24.94
N ASP A 2 -8.78 -17.43 24.32
CA ASP A 2 -8.87 -17.65 22.87
C ASP A 2 -9.23 -16.30 22.23
N LEU A 3 -8.23 -15.56 21.73
CA LEU A 3 -8.39 -14.21 21.15
C LEU A 3 -8.91 -14.26 19.69
N ARG A 4 -9.79 -15.21 19.37
CA ARG A 4 -10.39 -15.38 18.02
C ARG A 4 -11.58 -14.44 17.77
N GLY A 5 -11.72 -13.37 18.56
CA GLY A 5 -12.85 -12.43 18.50
C GLY A 5 -12.61 -11.29 17.51
N SER A 6 -13.71 -10.77 16.97
CA SER A 6 -13.73 -9.46 16.30
C SER A 6 -13.25 -8.38 17.25
N VAL A 7 -12.43 -7.46 16.74
CA VAL A 7 -11.99 -6.30 17.50
C VAL A 7 -13.03 -5.20 17.35
N ASP A 8 -13.69 -4.87 18.44
CA ASP A 8 -14.57 -3.71 18.52
C ASP A 8 -13.75 -2.46 18.89
N LEU A 9 -13.56 -1.56 17.92
CA LEU A 9 -12.83 -0.31 18.08
C LEU A 9 -13.72 0.87 18.52
N GLN A 10 -15.03 0.66 18.68
CA GLN A 10 -15.99 1.73 18.99
C GLN A 10 -15.78 2.30 20.42
N TRP A 11 -15.12 1.54 21.30
CA TRP A 11 -14.87 1.93 22.69
C TRP A 11 -13.56 2.67 22.91
N LEU A 12 -12.82 2.99 21.85
CA LEU A 12 -11.57 3.73 21.97
C LEU A 12 -11.84 5.13 22.56
N PRO A 13 -11.12 5.52 23.63
CA PRO A 13 -11.23 6.87 24.15
C PRO A 13 -10.93 7.93 23.08
N ALA A 14 -11.65 9.04 23.12
CA ALA A 14 -11.52 10.13 22.14
C ALA A 14 -10.13 10.79 22.06
N ALA A 15 -9.23 10.50 23.01
CA ALA A 15 -7.86 10.99 23.07
C ALA A 15 -6.83 10.01 22.46
N VAL A 16 -7.25 8.81 22.04
CA VAL A 16 -6.32 7.81 21.49
C VAL A 16 -5.75 8.32 20.16
N GLY A 17 -4.43 8.49 20.12
CA GLY A 17 -3.68 8.85 18.92
C GLY A 17 -3.12 7.65 18.15
N THR A 18 -3.00 6.50 18.82
CA THR A 18 -2.39 5.30 18.24
C THR A 18 -3.12 4.05 18.68
N VAL A 19 -3.40 3.16 17.72
CA VAL A 19 -3.91 1.81 17.96
C VAL A 19 -2.92 0.82 17.35
N CYS A 20 -2.50 -0.15 18.14
CA CYS A 20 -1.62 -1.22 17.70
C CYS A 20 -2.19 -2.58 18.11
N LEU A 21 -2.60 -3.35 17.12
CA LEU A 21 -3.12 -4.71 17.24
C LEU A 21 -2.41 -5.54 16.18
N THR A 22 -1.26 -6.11 16.54
CA THR A 22 -0.43 -6.82 15.57
C THR A 22 0.00 -8.17 16.11
N ARG A 23 0.32 -9.09 15.21
CA ARG A 23 0.98 -10.37 15.54
C ARG A 23 0.14 -11.21 16.51
N SER A 24 -1.16 -11.23 16.29
CA SER A 24 -2.14 -11.90 17.14
C SER A 24 -3.18 -12.63 16.27
N PRO A 25 -3.90 -13.64 16.77
CA PRO A 25 -4.93 -14.32 15.98
C PRO A 25 -6.25 -13.52 15.92
N PHE A 26 -6.20 -12.17 15.94
CA PHE A 26 -7.40 -11.35 15.83
C PHE A 26 -8.06 -11.61 14.48
N ALA A 27 -9.35 -11.91 14.50
CA ALA A 27 -10.10 -12.33 13.32
C ALA A 27 -11.39 -11.51 13.19
N GLY A 28 -12.12 -11.74 12.11
CA GLY A 28 -13.37 -11.02 11.85
C GLY A 28 -13.15 -9.71 11.10
N THR A 29 -14.14 -8.82 11.11
CA THR A 29 -14.09 -7.55 10.39
C THR A 29 -13.62 -6.43 11.29
N VAL A 30 -13.11 -5.36 10.68
CA VAL A 30 -12.73 -4.13 11.37
C VAL A 30 -13.71 -3.03 10.96
N ASP A 31 -14.39 -2.45 11.93
CA ASP A 31 -15.23 -1.28 11.74
C ASP A 31 -14.41 -0.01 12.01
N VAL A 32 -14.23 0.81 10.97
CA VAL A 32 -13.45 2.06 11.04
C VAL A 32 -14.34 3.30 11.21
N THR A 33 -15.67 3.15 11.23
CA THR A 33 -16.63 4.27 11.26
C THR A 33 -16.59 5.08 12.55
N HIS A 34 -16.09 4.48 13.63
CA HIS A 34 -16.07 5.06 14.97
C HIS A 34 -14.65 5.32 15.50
N LEU A 35 -13.65 5.35 14.62
CA LEU A 35 -12.30 5.69 15.04
C LEU A 35 -12.24 7.13 15.60
N PRO A 36 -11.51 7.36 16.69
CA PRO A 36 -11.44 8.69 17.31
C PRO A 36 -10.75 9.68 16.37
N ALA A 37 -11.25 10.92 16.31
CA ALA A 37 -10.72 11.97 15.44
C ALA A 37 -9.25 12.35 15.74
N SER A 38 -8.75 12.00 16.93
CA SER A 38 -7.34 12.17 17.31
C SER A 38 -6.40 11.11 16.73
N LEU A 39 -6.92 10.02 16.17
CA LEU A 39 -6.12 8.89 15.72
C LEU A 39 -5.26 9.30 14.52
N THR A 40 -3.94 9.14 14.68
CA THR A 40 -2.95 9.39 13.62
C THR A 40 -2.34 8.10 13.10
N LEU A 41 -2.27 7.05 13.92
CA LEU A 41 -1.60 5.79 13.60
C LEU A 41 -2.48 4.58 13.91
N LEU A 42 -2.78 3.79 12.88
CA LEU A 42 -3.51 2.52 13.00
C LEU A 42 -2.67 1.36 12.46
N LEU A 43 -2.27 0.46 13.35
CA LEU A 43 -1.48 -0.73 13.05
C LEU A 43 -2.32 -1.99 13.33
N LEU A 44 -2.79 -2.65 12.27
CA LEU A 44 -3.62 -3.86 12.36
C LEU A 44 -2.99 -5.08 11.67
N PHE A 45 -1.70 -5.01 11.32
CA PHE A 45 -1.04 -6.00 10.47
C PHE A 45 -0.66 -7.32 11.18
N GLU A 46 -0.39 -8.36 10.39
CA GLU A 46 -0.05 -9.71 10.88
C GLU A 46 -1.16 -10.29 11.79
N ASN A 47 -2.41 -10.28 11.34
CA ASN A 47 -3.53 -10.93 12.01
C ASN A 47 -4.34 -11.79 11.00
N GLU A 48 -5.60 -12.07 11.36
CA GLU A 48 -6.55 -12.86 10.60
C GLU A 48 -7.79 -12.01 10.22
N PHE A 49 -7.61 -10.69 10.11
CA PHE A 49 -8.72 -9.79 9.78
C PHE A 49 -9.25 -10.04 8.37
N THR A 50 -10.57 -9.91 8.21
CA THR A 50 -11.29 -10.21 6.98
C THR A 50 -12.27 -9.08 6.63
N GLY A 51 -12.95 -9.21 5.50
CA GLY A 51 -13.97 -8.24 5.08
C GLY A 51 -13.37 -7.05 4.34
N THR A 52 -14.17 -6.01 4.21
CA THR A 52 -13.84 -4.79 3.46
C THR A 52 -13.51 -3.65 4.41
N ILE A 53 -12.79 -2.65 3.93
CA ILE A 53 -12.53 -1.39 4.65
C ILE A 53 -12.98 -0.24 3.76
N ASP A 54 -13.89 0.60 4.25
CA ASP A 54 -14.21 1.86 3.58
C ASP A 54 -13.25 2.95 4.05
N LEU A 55 -12.49 3.50 3.09
CA LEU A 55 -11.48 4.50 3.37
C LEU A 55 -12.09 5.89 3.64
N SER A 56 -13.36 6.14 3.28
CA SER A 56 -14.00 7.46 3.55
C SER A 56 -14.25 7.73 5.03
N ASP A 57 -14.29 6.69 5.85
CA ASP A 57 -14.58 6.82 7.29
C ASP A 57 -13.31 7.02 8.13
N LEU A 58 -12.14 7.08 7.49
CA LEU A 58 -10.88 7.29 8.20
C LEU A 58 -10.80 8.72 8.78
N PRO A 59 -10.32 8.87 10.03
CA PRO A 59 -10.08 10.17 10.63
C PRO A 59 -9.23 11.10 9.75
N SER A 60 -9.62 12.36 9.65
CA SER A 60 -8.93 13.37 8.83
C SER A 60 -7.50 13.69 9.28
N ARG A 61 -7.11 13.27 10.49
CA ARG A 61 -5.75 13.39 11.05
C ARG A 61 -4.90 12.12 10.87
N MET A 62 -5.41 11.10 10.22
CA MET A 62 -4.68 9.84 10.04
C MET A 62 -3.45 10.03 9.17
N GLU A 63 -2.28 9.71 9.72
CA GLU A 63 -0.98 9.83 9.07
C GLU A 63 -0.48 8.48 8.55
N ASN A 64 -0.77 7.37 9.25
CA ASN A 64 -0.24 6.06 8.91
C ASN A 64 -1.29 4.97 9.11
N LEU A 65 -1.51 4.17 8.06
CA LEU A 65 -2.47 3.06 8.06
C LEU A 65 -1.83 1.77 7.57
N TYR A 66 -1.61 0.82 8.50
CA TYR A 66 -1.00 -0.46 8.21
C TYR A 66 -2.01 -1.59 8.43
N LEU A 67 -2.44 -2.23 7.34
CA LEU A 67 -3.42 -3.31 7.29
C LEU A 67 -2.83 -4.56 6.61
N ASN A 68 -1.51 -4.69 6.56
CA ASN A 68 -0.83 -5.70 5.76
C ASN A 68 -0.81 -7.09 6.41
N THR A 69 -0.62 -8.12 5.59
CA THR A 69 -0.52 -9.51 6.08
C THR A 69 -1.77 -9.92 6.84
N ASP A 70 -2.92 -9.81 6.16
CA ASP A 70 -4.25 -10.11 6.67
C ASP A 70 -5.08 -10.81 5.55
N LYS A 71 -6.39 -10.90 5.72
CA LYS A 71 -7.35 -11.46 4.75
C LYS A 71 -8.40 -10.44 4.31
N PHE A 72 -8.09 -9.13 4.38
CA PHE A 72 -8.96 -8.09 3.85
C PHE A 72 -9.19 -8.28 2.35
N ARG A 73 -10.38 -7.88 1.89
CA ARG A 73 -10.87 -8.10 0.53
C ARG A 73 -11.68 -6.90 0.03
N GLY A 74 -12.09 -6.96 -1.23
CA GLY A 74 -12.86 -5.90 -1.88
C GLY A 74 -11.96 -4.85 -2.53
N SER A 75 -12.58 -3.79 -3.05
CA SER A 75 -11.87 -2.69 -3.73
C SER A 75 -11.50 -1.57 -2.77
N LEU A 76 -10.42 -0.85 -3.09
CA LEU A 76 -10.00 0.35 -2.35
C LEU A 76 -10.18 1.60 -3.20
N GLU A 77 -10.96 2.55 -2.68
CA GLU A 77 -11.14 3.85 -3.30
C GLU A 77 -10.09 4.85 -2.80
N LEU A 78 -8.87 4.76 -3.34
CA LEU A 78 -7.71 5.54 -2.84
C LEU A 78 -7.91 7.07 -2.88
N ARG A 79 -8.83 7.57 -3.71
CA ARG A 79 -9.23 9.00 -3.73
C ARG A 79 -9.90 9.48 -2.44
N LYS A 80 -10.37 8.56 -1.59
CA LYS A 80 -11.01 8.87 -0.30
C LYS A 80 -10.01 8.96 0.86
N LEU A 81 -8.71 8.70 0.61
CA LEU A 81 -7.70 8.76 1.67
C LEU A 81 -7.61 10.18 2.26
N PRO A 82 -7.40 10.31 3.58
CA PRO A 82 -7.27 11.60 4.21
C PRO A 82 -6.00 12.32 3.70
N ALA A 83 -6.10 13.65 3.53
CA ALA A 83 -5.00 14.46 2.99
C ALA A 83 -3.74 14.46 3.86
N SER A 84 -3.87 14.10 5.15
CA SER A 84 -2.79 13.97 6.13
C SER A 84 -2.02 12.65 6.04
N LEU A 85 -2.45 11.69 5.22
CA LEU A 85 -1.83 10.38 5.14
C LEU A 85 -0.45 10.43 4.48
N HIS A 86 0.54 9.86 5.17
CA HIS A 86 1.93 9.72 4.72
C HIS A 86 2.24 8.29 4.29
N GLU A 87 1.65 7.28 4.93
CA GLU A 87 1.93 5.88 4.60
C GLU A 87 0.66 5.02 4.58
N LEU A 88 0.52 4.23 3.52
CA LEU A 88 -0.52 3.22 3.35
C LEU A 88 0.10 1.87 3.01
N LEU A 89 0.04 0.92 3.95
CA LEU A 89 0.54 -0.44 3.77
C LEU A 89 -0.62 -1.43 3.83
N VAL A 90 -1.01 -1.97 2.68
CA VAL A 90 -2.13 -2.93 2.56
C VAL A 90 -1.71 -4.21 1.84
N HIS A 91 -0.40 -4.44 1.75
CA HIS A 91 0.18 -5.58 1.05
C HIS A 91 -0.16 -6.91 1.71
N ALA A 92 0.00 -8.01 0.98
CA ALA A 92 -0.29 -9.37 1.47
C ALA A 92 -1.73 -9.49 2.01
N ASN A 93 -2.70 -9.19 1.14
CA ASN A 93 -4.13 -9.27 1.41
C ASN A 93 -4.85 -9.89 0.19
N LYS A 94 -6.19 -9.81 0.18
CA LYS A 94 -7.05 -10.28 -0.91
C LYS A 94 -7.84 -9.14 -1.56
N PHE A 95 -7.31 -7.92 -1.53
CA PHE A 95 -7.95 -6.79 -2.20
C PHE A 95 -8.00 -6.99 -3.72
N THR A 96 -9.07 -6.52 -4.35
CA THR A 96 -9.40 -6.72 -5.76
C THR A 96 -9.81 -5.40 -6.42
N GLY A 97 -10.17 -5.45 -7.71
CA GLY A 97 -10.63 -4.28 -8.45
C GLY A 97 -9.48 -3.42 -8.97
N SER A 98 -9.83 -2.30 -9.61
CA SER A 98 -8.86 -1.31 -10.07
C SER A 98 -8.61 -0.25 -9.01
N VAL A 99 -7.46 0.43 -9.12
CA VAL A 99 -7.09 1.55 -8.26
C VAL A 99 -6.79 2.78 -9.10
N CYS A 100 -7.22 3.95 -8.61
CA CYS A 100 -6.88 5.24 -9.20
C CYS A 100 -5.77 5.88 -8.37
N LEU A 101 -4.64 6.19 -9.00
CA LEU A 101 -3.48 6.80 -8.35
C LEU A 101 -3.41 8.33 -8.53
N ALA A 102 -4.35 8.93 -9.26
CA ALA A 102 -4.30 10.34 -9.65
C ALA A 102 -4.62 11.32 -8.52
N GLU A 103 -5.31 10.87 -7.47
CA GLU A 103 -5.80 11.70 -6.36
C GLU A 103 -5.26 11.21 -5.01
N LEU A 104 -4.00 10.72 -5.01
CA LEU A 104 -3.34 10.36 -3.76
C LEU A 104 -3.01 11.61 -2.93
N PRO A 105 -3.00 11.50 -1.59
CA PRO A 105 -2.61 12.61 -0.72
C PRO A 105 -1.24 13.19 -1.09
N ALA A 106 -1.12 14.52 -1.10
CA ALA A 106 0.11 15.20 -1.49
C ALA A 106 1.29 14.87 -0.56
N GLY A 107 1.02 14.53 0.71
CA GLY A 107 2.01 14.11 1.70
C GLY A 107 2.41 12.63 1.63
N LEU A 108 1.78 11.83 0.77
CA LEU A 108 2.02 10.38 0.73
C LEU A 108 3.46 10.08 0.32
N ASP A 109 4.17 9.37 1.19
CA ASP A 109 5.58 8.96 1.05
C ASP A 109 5.69 7.49 0.64
N TRP A 110 4.85 6.62 1.21
CA TRP A 110 4.89 5.18 0.96
C TRP A 110 3.51 4.61 0.65
N LEU A 111 3.38 4.05 -0.54
CA LEU A 111 2.24 3.23 -0.95
C LEU A 111 2.68 1.79 -1.23
N ASN A 112 2.14 0.84 -0.48
CA ASN A 112 2.42 -0.57 -0.69
C ASN A 112 1.12 -1.38 -0.88
N LEU A 113 0.85 -1.72 -2.14
CA LEU A 113 -0.29 -2.54 -2.59
C LEU A 113 0.13 -3.96 -2.98
N ALA A 114 1.39 -4.34 -2.76
CA ALA A 114 1.95 -5.59 -3.27
C ALA A 114 1.22 -6.84 -2.75
N SER A 115 1.36 -7.96 -3.46
CA SER A 115 0.79 -9.25 -3.04
C SER A 115 -0.71 -9.17 -2.75
N ASN A 116 -1.48 -8.72 -3.74
CA ASN A 116 -2.93 -8.62 -3.72
C ASN A 116 -3.51 -9.13 -5.05
N HIS A 117 -4.80 -8.90 -5.29
CA HIS A 117 -5.48 -9.28 -6.53
C HIS A 117 -5.97 -8.05 -7.31
N PHE A 118 -5.35 -6.88 -7.13
CA PHE A 118 -5.70 -5.66 -7.87
C PHE A 118 -5.44 -5.82 -9.36
N SER A 119 -6.27 -5.22 -10.20
CA SER A 119 -6.28 -5.42 -11.66
C SER A 119 -6.56 -4.14 -12.42
N GLY A 120 -6.56 -4.21 -13.75
CA GLY A 120 -6.73 -3.03 -14.61
C GLY A 120 -5.42 -2.29 -14.87
N SER A 121 -5.52 -1.16 -15.58
CA SER A 121 -4.39 -0.30 -15.92
C SER A 121 -4.14 0.77 -14.86
N LEU A 122 -2.89 1.23 -14.78
CA LEU A 122 -2.46 2.28 -13.87
C LEU A 122 -2.02 3.51 -14.65
N ASP A 123 -2.41 4.68 -14.14
CA ASP A 123 -1.89 5.97 -14.58
C ASP A 123 -0.92 6.51 -13.54
N LEU A 124 0.37 6.56 -13.88
CA LEU A 124 1.44 7.01 -12.98
C LEU A 124 1.77 8.50 -13.17
N ARG A 125 1.05 9.21 -14.05
CA ARG A 125 1.42 10.59 -14.45
C ARG A 125 1.20 11.65 -13.38
N ASN A 126 0.36 11.35 -12.39
CA ASN A 126 -0.09 12.29 -11.35
C ASN A 126 0.26 11.81 -9.93
N LEU A 127 1.32 11.00 -9.78
CA LEU A 127 1.78 10.59 -8.46
C LEU A 127 2.25 11.82 -7.64
N PRO A 128 2.03 11.82 -6.32
CA PRO A 128 2.40 12.95 -5.47
C PRO A 128 3.92 13.12 -5.44
N ALA A 129 4.37 14.39 -5.42
CA ALA A 129 5.79 14.72 -5.49
C ALA A 129 6.62 14.19 -4.32
N ASN A 130 5.98 13.95 -3.16
CA ASN A 130 6.60 13.41 -1.96
C ASN A 130 6.75 11.88 -1.98
N LEU A 131 6.15 11.17 -2.93
CA LEU A 131 6.17 9.71 -2.96
C LEU A 131 7.60 9.20 -3.17
N ARG A 132 8.09 8.41 -2.22
CA ARG A 132 9.42 7.78 -2.29
C ARG A 132 9.34 6.29 -2.59
N ARG A 133 8.27 5.61 -2.19
CA ARG A 133 8.18 4.15 -2.28
C ARG A 133 6.83 3.74 -2.85
N LEU A 134 6.86 3.07 -4.00
CA LEU A 134 5.69 2.55 -4.69
C LEU A 134 5.84 1.06 -4.97
N HIS A 135 5.14 0.23 -4.21
CA HIS A 135 5.18 -1.23 -4.33
C HIS A 135 3.85 -1.74 -4.86
N LEU A 136 3.89 -2.33 -6.06
CA LEU A 136 2.72 -2.83 -6.80
C LEU A 136 2.91 -4.28 -7.27
N GLN A 137 4.06 -4.89 -6.98
CA GLN A 137 4.40 -6.23 -7.42
C GLN A 137 3.42 -7.29 -6.92
N ARG A 138 3.36 -8.44 -7.60
CA ARG A 138 2.48 -9.57 -7.24
C ARG A 138 1.01 -9.16 -7.22
N ASN A 139 0.54 -8.65 -8.35
CA ASN A 139 -0.85 -8.27 -8.58
C ASN A 139 -1.27 -8.70 -10.00
N HIS A 140 -2.46 -8.28 -10.39
CA HIS A 140 -3.08 -8.57 -11.67
C HIS A 140 -3.17 -7.34 -12.58
N PHE A 141 -2.40 -6.28 -12.30
CA PHE A 141 -2.36 -5.06 -13.10
C PHE A 141 -1.87 -5.33 -14.52
N SER A 142 -2.35 -4.57 -15.48
CA SER A 142 -2.12 -4.81 -16.90
C SER A 142 -2.09 -3.52 -17.73
N GLY A 143 -1.72 -3.64 -19.00
CA GLY A 143 -1.65 -2.49 -19.91
C GLY A 143 -0.25 -1.89 -19.96
N ALA A 144 -0.13 -0.77 -20.68
CA ALA A 144 1.12 -0.03 -20.81
C ALA A 144 1.32 0.91 -19.61
N LEU A 145 2.58 1.08 -19.19
CA LEU A 145 2.96 2.02 -18.15
C LEU A 145 3.76 3.16 -18.76
N ASP A 146 3.35 4.39 -18.47
CA ASP A 146 4.13 5.59 -18.73
C ASP A 146 4.88 5.97 -17.45
N VAL A 147 6.20 5.77 -17.45
CA VAL A 147 7.09 6.10 -16.31
C VAL A 147 7.78 7.46 -16.47
N SER A 148 7.48 8.21 -17.54
CA SER A 148 8.16 9.49 -17.85
C SER A 148 7.88 10.61 -16.85
N ARG A 149 6.83 10.47 -16.03
CA ARG A 149 6.37 11.46 -15.06
C ARG A 149 6.46 11.00 -13.60
N LEU A 150 7.26 9.97 -13.33
CA LEU A 150 7.50 9.55 -11.96
C LEU A 150 8.10 10.69 -11.11
N PRO A 151 7.75 10.80 -9.82
CA PRO A 151 8.30 11.81 -8.94
C PRO A 151 9.83 11.76 -8.89
N ARG A 152 10.49 12.92 -8.97
CA ARG A 152 11.96 13.02 -8.90
C ARG A 152 12.54 12.44 -7.60
N GLY A 153 11.75 12.44 -6.53
CA GLY A 153 12.13 11.92 -5.22
C GLY A 153 11.88 10.42 -5.03
N LEU A 154 11.29 9.73 -6.02
CA LEU A 154 10.99 8.31 -5.93
C LEU A 154 12.29 7.53 -5.73
N MET A 155 12.32 6.56 -4.82
CA MET A 155 13.48 5.77 -4.45
C MET A 155 13.27 4.29 -4.75
N GLU A 156 12.05 3.80 -4.55
CA GLU A 156 11.69 2.39 -4.75
C GLU A 156 10.45 2.30 -5.64
N LEU A 157 10.56 1.49 -6.71
CA LEU A 157 9.47 1.20 -7.63
C LEU A 157 9.47 -0.30 -7.91
N CYS A 158 8.44 -1.00 -7.45
CA CYS A 158 8.32 -2.44 -7.65
C CYS A 158 7.05 -2.77 -8.45
N LEU A 159 7.23 -3.34 -9.64
CA LEU A 159 6.17 -3.63 -10.61
C LEU A 159 6.18 -5.11 -11.05
N SER A 160 7.16 -5.90 -10.60
CA SER A 160 7.32 -7.30 -11.00
C SER A 160 6.08 -8.16 -10.72
N GLU A 161 5.99 -9.31 -11.38
CA GLU A 161 4.90 -10.28 -11.11
C GLU A 161 3.50 -9.64 -11.29
N ASN A 162 3.35 -8.86 -12.38
CA ASN A 162 2.10 -8.33 -12.90
C ASN A 162 1.88 -8.78 -14.36
N ARG A 163 0.88 -8.21 -15.04
CA ARG A 163 0.53 -8.46 -16.44
C ARG A 163 0.71 -7.21 -17.31
N PHE A 164 1.64 -6.32 -16.94
CA PHE A 164 2.00 -5.17 -17.75
C PHE A 164 2.55 -5.59 -19.12
N ALA A 165 2.42 -4.70 -20.11
CA ALA A 165 3.00 -4.93 -21.43
C ALA A 165 4.53 -5.05 -21.33
N ALA A 166 5.13 -5.86 -22.21
CA ALA A 166 6.53 -6.28 -22.11
C ALA A 166 7.57 -5.15 -22.25
N SER A 167 7.19 -3.99 -22.79
CA SER A 167 8.07 -2.84 -22.96
C SER A 167 7.68 -1.72 -22.00
N ILE A 168 8.41 -1.60 -20.88
CA ILE A 168 8.44 -0.38 -20.09
C ILE A 168 9.62 0.42 -20.62
N ASP A 169 9.37 1.62 -21.14
CA ASP A 169 10.43 2.53 -21.56
C ASP A 169 11.15 3.08 -20.33
N LEU A 170 12.39 2.64 -20.11
CA LEU A 170 13.18 2.98 -18.94
C LEU A 170 13.90 4.33 -19.06
N GLU A 171 13.88 4.99 -20.24
CA GLU A 171 14.54 6.28 -20.44
C GLU A 171 13.95 7.37 -19.52
N GLY A 172 12.64 7.25 -19.20
CA GLY A 172 11.90 8.19 -18.38
C GLY A 172 12.08 8.07 -16.86
N LEU A 173 12.87 7.11 -16.36
CA LEU A 173 13.02 6.92 -14.91
C LEU A 173 13.79 8.09 -14.26
N PRO A 174 13.47 8.48 -13.02
CA PRO A 174 14.24 9.49 -12.28
C PRO A 174 15.62 8.95 -11.86
N GLU A 175 16.63 9.82 -11.83
CA GLU A 175 18.03 9.47 -11.47
C GLU A 175 18.16 8.75 -10.13
N SER A 176 17.28 9.08 -9.18
CA SER A 176 17.20 8.48 -7.86
C SER A 176 17.00 6.96 -7.87
N ILE A 177 16.36 6.42 -8.92
CA ILE A 177 16.10 4.98 -9.05
C ILE A 177 16.95 4.33 -10.16
N LYS A 178 17.48 5.10 -11.12
CA LYS A 178 18.32 4.55 -12.21
C LYS A 178 19.50 3.70 -11.73
N GLN A 179 20.05 4.00 -10.56
CA GLN A 179 21.25 3.31 -10.06
C GLN A 179 20.98 1.92 -9.49
N GLY A 180 19.74 1.51 -9.22
CA GLY A 180 19.47 0.15 -8.71
C GLY A 180 18.27 -0.52 -9.35
N ILE A 181 18.20 -0.39 -10.67
CA ILE A 181 17.33 -1.18 -11.53
C ILE A 181 17.71 -2.66 -11.38
N VAL A 182 16.74 -3.48 -10.97
CA VAL A 182 16.83 -4.92 -10.99
C VAL A 182 15.75 -5.41 -11.95
N GLU A 183 16.12 -5.70 -13.19
CA GLU A 183 15.22 -6.37 -14.12
C GLU A 183 14.90 -7.76 -13.59
N CYS A 184 13.66 -7.97 -13.17
CA CYS A 184 13.20 -9.26 -12.71
C CYS A 184 12.76 -10.09 -13.91
N GLN A 185 13.29 -11.31 -14.06
CA GLN A 185 13.03 -12.20 -15.19
C GLN A 185 11.52 -12.56 -15.36
N SER A 186 10.69 -12.23 -14.36
CA SER A 186 9.24 -12.43 -14.32
C SER A 186 8.45 -11.15 -14.68
N ARG A 187 8.45 -10.80 -15.97
CA ARG A 187 7.47 -9.91 -16.65
C ARG A 187 7.24 -8.51 -16.03
N GLY A 188 8.18 -7.95 -15.29
CA GLY A 188 8.08 -6.58 -14.76
C GLY A 188 9.39 -6.02 -14.21
N LEU A 189 9.34 -4.77 -13.76
CA LEU A 189 10.49 -3.96 -13.35
C LEU A 189 10.48 -3.73 -11.84
N ASP A 190 11.55 -4.09 -11.13
CA ASP A 190 11.75 -3.69 -9.73
C ASP A 190 13.00 -2.82 -9.61
N VAL A 191 12.94 -1.77 -8.80
CA VAL A 191 14.00 -0.79 -8.66
C VAL A 191 14.14 -0.42 -7.20
N TYR A 192 15.37 -0.53 -6.68
CA TYR A 192 15.73 -0.24 -5.30
C TYR A 192 16.96 0.66 -5.27
N PRO A 193 17.16 1.50 -4.24
CA PRO A 193 18.43 2.20 -4.07
C PRO A 193 19.55 1.19 -3.75
N PHE A 194 20.74 1.39 -4.32
CA PHE A 194 21.91 0.48 -4.22
C PHE A 194 22.39 0.17 -2.78
N LYS A 195 21.79 0.78 -1.75
CA LYS A 195 22.17 0.65 -0.33
C LYS A 195 21.35 -0.35 0.47
N THR A 196 20.28 -0.96 -0.04
CA THR A 196 19.54 -1.98 0.72
C THR A 196 20.13 -3.38 0.50
N ASN A 197 20.81 -3.86 1.55
CA ASN A 197 21.40 -5.18 1.67
C ASN A 197 20.51 -6.31 1.12
N LYS A 198 21.08 -7.12 0.20
CA LYS A 198 20.53 -8.32 -0.45
C LYS A 198 20.00 -9.44 0.47
N ARG A 199 19.93 -9.26 1.79
CA ARG A 199 19.70 -10.33 2.77
C ARG A 199 18.28 -10.43 3.36
N ARG A 200 17.32 -9.60 2.97
CA ARG A 200 15.95 -9.67 3.54
C ARG A 200 14.79 -9.84 2.54
N MET A 201 15.02 -9.88 1.23
CA MET A 201 13.91 -9.85 0.25
C MET A 201 13.39 -11.22 -0.21
N TYR A 202 13.90 -12.32 0.34
CA TYR A 202 13.44 -13.69 0.03
C TYR A 202 13.36 -14.60 1.27
N GLN A 203 12.72 -14.14 2.34
CA GLN A 203 12.33 -15.04 3.43
C GLN A 203 10.86 -14.80 3.78
N GLU A 204 10.00 -15.37 2.94
CA GLU A 204 8.75 -16.00 3.39
C GLU A 204 9.12 -17.29 4.15
N PRO A 205 8.23 -17.74 5.04
CA PRO A 205 7.30 -18.79 4.62
C PRO A 205 5.87 -18.28 4.41
#